data_AF-A0A497NSY6-F1
#
_entry.id   AF-A0A497NSY6-F1
#
_cell.length_a   1.000
_cell.length_b   1.000
_cell.length_c   1.000
_cell.angle_alpha   90.00
_cell.angle_beta   90.00
_cell.angle_gamma   90.00
#
_symmetry.space_group_name_H-M   'P 1'
#
loop_
_entity.id
_entity.type
_entity.pdbx_description
1 polymer ?
#
loop_
_entity_poly.entity_id
_entity_poly.type
_entity_poly.pdbx_seq_one_letter_code
_entity_poly.pdbx_strand_id
1 'polypeptide(L)'
;MRVEIRVGGFGGQGIIRTGLILAAAACVYGDKNAVETASYGPESRGGRCRSEVVISDGEIDFPKVENPDVLVAMSQEAYLEYIGDLKENGVLLVDPDLVPNQRKDLKATVYEVPATRLAEELGNKIVANVVMIGAFTATTNMLEVDHVKESIKRNVPKATIELNLKAFEKGYEYGKNLLKG
;
A
#
# COMPACT_ATOMS: atom_id res chain seq x y z
N MET A 1 -9.75 -15.73 8.69
CA MET A 1 -8.98 -15.56 7.44
C MET A 1 -7.72 -14.79 7.76
N ARG A 2 -6.57 -15.13 7.14
CA ARG A 2 -5.30 -14.40 7.26
C ARG A 2 -4.96 -13.78 5.91
N VAL A 3 -4.60 -12.50 5.90
CA VAL A 3 -4.20 -11.74 4.71
C VAL A 3 -2.84 -11.11 4.97
N GLU A 4 -1.95 -11.23 3.99
CA GLU A 4 -0.59 -10.72 4.05
C GLU A 4 -0.36 -9.64 2.99
N ILE A 5 0.07 -8.46 3.43
CA ILE A 5 0.31 -7.30 2.56
C ILE A 5 1.77 -6.89 2.71
N ARG A 6 2.46 -6.70 1.60
CA ARG A 6 3.81 -6.13 1.57
C ARG A 6 3.82 -4.84 0.79
N VAL A 7 4.41 -3.81 1.37
CA VAL A 7 4.63 -2.50 0.74
C VAL A 7 6.12 -2.25 0.68
N GLY A 8 6.66 -2.01 -0.51
CA GLY A 8 8.09 -1.79 -0.73
C GLY A 8 8.38 -0.54 -1.53
N GLY A 9 9.48 0.13 -1.21
CA GLY A 9 9.92 1.34 -1.89
C GLY A 9 11.20 1.91 -1.27
N PHE A 10 11.34 3.22 -1.34
CA PHE A 10 12.45 3.98 -0.76
C PHE A 10 12.01 4.81 0.45
N GLY A 11 12.96 5.06 1.35
CA GLY A 11 12.78 6.01 2.45
C GLY A 11 12.36 7.39 1.94
N GLY A 12 11.31 7.95 2.52
CA GLY A 12 10.70 9.21 2.09
C GLY A 12 9.42 9.06 1.25
N GLN A 13 9.14 7.87 0.73
CA GLN A 13 7.88 7.58 0.00
C GLN A 13 6.72 7.19 0.92
N GLY A 14 6.87 7.28 2.24
CA GLY A 14 5.80 6.94 3.18
C GLY A 14 5.50 5.45 3.33
N ILE A 15 6.41 4.55 2.93
CA ILE A 15 6.22 3.08 2.96
C ILE A 15 5.78 2.56 4.34
N ILE A 16 6.49 2.92 5.42
CA ILE A 16 6.13 2.55 6.80
C ILE A 16 4.76 3.11 7.17
N ARG A 17 4.49 4.36 6.78
CA ARG A 17 3.20 4.99 7.09
C ARG A 17 2.04 4.30 6.39
N THR A 18 2.26 3.80 5.17
CA THR A 18 1.28 3.00 4.44
C THR A 18 0.89 1.76 5.22
N GLY A 19 1.85 0.94 5.67
CA GLY A 19 1.52 -0.25 6.46
C GLY A 19 0.85 0.08 7.79
N LEU A 20 1.30 1.12 8.50
CA LEU A 20 0.65 1.58 9.73
C LEU A 20 -0.80 2.01 9.50
N ILE A 21 -1.09 2.70 8.39
CA ILE A 21 -2.46 3.09 8.02
C ILE A 21 -3.32 1.84 7.74
N LEU A 22 -2.82 0.89 6.97
CA LEU A 22 -3.54 -0.35 6.63
C LEU A 22 -3.80 -1.20 7.88
N ALA A 23 -2.78 -1.37 8.74
CA ALA A 23 -2.91 -2.11 9.99
C ALA A 23 -3.93 -1.45 10.94
N ALA A 24 -3.82 -0.13 11.15
CA ALA A 24 -4.74 0.58 12.03
C ALA A 24 -6.18 0.62 11.46
N ALA A 25 -6.35 0.70 10.14
CA ALA A 25 -7.66 0.58 9.52
C ALA A 25 -8.30 -0.79 9.82
N ALA A 26 -7.50 -1.86 9.77
CA ALA A 26 -7.97 -3.20 10.09
C ALA A 26 -8.28 -3.42 11.58
N CYS A 27 -7.40 -2.95 12.49
CA CYS A 27 -7.48 -3.32 13.91
C CYS A 27 -8.03 -2.27 14.87
N VAL A 28 -7.81 -0.98 14.60
CA VAL A 28 -8.29 0.10 15.48
C VAL A 28 -9.72 0.48 15.12
N TYR A 29 -10.03 0.47 13.84
CA TYR A 29 -11.34 0.89 13.31
C TYR A 29 -12.18 -0.29 12.83
N GLY A 30 -11.55 -1.38 12.40
CA GLY A 30 -12.20 -2.66 12.13
C GLY A 30 -12.14 -3.61 13.32
N ASP A 31 -12.76 -4.78 13.14
CA ASP A 31 -12.83 -5.86 14.14
C ASP A 31 -11.90 -7.02 13.75
N LYS A 32 -10.61 -6.71 13.52
CA LYS A 32 -9.58 -7.68 13.14
C LYS A 32 -8.30 -7.50 13.95
N ASN A 33 -7.51 -8.55 14.07
CA ASN A 33 -6.14 -8.42 14.55
C ASN A 33 -5.22 -8.00 13.40
N ALA A 34 -4.26 -7.12 13.68
CA ALA A 34 -3.25 -6.74 12.71
C ALA A 34 -1.88 -6.56 13.37
N VAL A 35 -0.82 -7.00 12.69
CA VAL A 35 0.57 -6.74 13.04
C VAL A 35 1.24 -6.05 11.87
N GLU A 36 1.92 -4.94 12.16
CA GLU A 36 2.79 -4.25 11.20
C GLU A 36 4.25 -4.46 11.59
N THR A 37 5.07 -4.83 10.61
CA THR A 37 6.52 -4.89 10.79
C THR A 37 7.20 -4.11 9.67
N ALA A 38 8.17 -3.27 10.03
CA ALA A 38 8.94 -2.49 9.08
C ALA A 38 10.40 -2.92 9.06
N SER A 39 11.02 -2.81 7.88
CA SER A 39 12.46 -2.90 7.69
C SER A 39 12.93 -1.70 6.88
N TYR A 40 14.01 -1.07 7.31
CA TYR A 40 14.61 0.08 6.62
C TYR A 40 16.13 -0.03 6.67
N GLY A 41 16.76 0.37 5.57
CA GLY A 41 18.22 0.43 5.48
C GLY A 41 18.83 1.45 6.47
N PRO A 42 20.12 1.29 6.83
CA PRO A 42 20.83 2.21 7.71
C PRO A 42 21.01 3.61 7.11
N GLU A 43 20.71 3.79 5.82
CA GLU A 43 20.78 5.07 5.14
C GLU A 43 19.66 6.02 5.58
N SER A 44 20.03 7.25 5.96
CA SER A 44 19.09 8.23 6.53
C SER A 44 17.99 8.69 5.55
N ARG A 45 18.19 8.58 4.22
CA ARG A 45 17.21 8.85 3.15
C ARG A 45 17.55 8.06 1.88
N GLY A 46 16.53 7.64 1.13
CA GLY A 46 16.70 6.93 -0.15
C GLY A 46 17.09 5.46 -0.03
N GLY A 47 17.37 4.96 1.18
CA GLY A 47 17.57 3.54 1.43
C GLY A 47 16.30 2.71 1.18
N ARG A 48 16.49 1.41 0.95
CA ARG A 48 15.39 0.44 0.78
C ARG A 48 14.51 0.45 2.03
N CYS A 49 13.20 0.48 1.80
CA CYS A 49 12.22 0.48 2.86
C CYS A 49 11.10 -0.50 2.53
N ARG A 50 10.72 -1.29 3.52
CA ARG A 50 9.62 -2.25 3.44
C ARG A 50 8.75 -2.12 4.68
N SER A 51 7.45 -2.23 4.48
CA SER A 51 6.45 -2.38 5.53
C SER A 51 5.56 -3.57 5.19
N GLU A 52 5.28 -4.39 6.18
CA GLU A 52 4.54 -5.64 6.05
C GLU A 52 3.40 -5.63 7.04
N VAL A 53 2.22 -6.04 6.59
CA VAL A 53 1.01 -6.07 7.40
C VAL A 53 0.40 -7.46 7.30
N VAL A 54 0.22 -8.09 8.45
CA VAL A 54 -0.55 -9.33 8.59
C VAL A 54 -1.88 -8.96 9.24
N ILE A 55 -2.99 -9.31 8.60
CA ILE A 55 -4.36 -9.09 9.12
C ILE A 55 -5.01 -10.46 9.33
N SER A 56 -5.69 -10.65 10.45
CA SER A 56 -6.37 -11.91 10.79
C SER A 56 -7.69 -11.66 11.54
N ASP A 57 -8.70 -12.50 11.31
CA ASP A 57 -9.92 -12.54 12.14
C ASP A 57 -9.68 -13.23 13.50
N GLY A 58 -8.52 -13.87 13.69
CA GLY A 58 -8.13 -14.55 14.92
C GLY A 58 -6.73 -14.13 15.37
N GLU A 59 -6.16 -14.83 16.34
CA GLU A 59 -4.81 -14.54 16.85
C GLU A 59 -3.74 -14.60 15.73
N ILE A 60 -2.67 -13.84 15.90
CA ILE A 60 -1.54 -13.79 14.96
C ILE A 60 -0.32 -14.38 15.66
N ASP A 61 -0.10 -15.69 15.45
CA ASP A 61 1.03 -16.41 16.04
C ASP A 61 2.37 -16.12 15.35
N PHE A 62 2.31 -15.72 14.07
CA PHE A 62 3.48 -15.37 13.28
C PHE A 62 3.34 -13.99 12.62
N PRO A 63 4.18 -13.00 12.98
CA PRO A 63 3.96 -11.60 12.62
C PRO A 63 4.51 -11.21 11.24
N LYS A 64 5.31 -12.06 10.59
CA LYS A 64 5.97 -11.72 9.32
C LYS A 64 5.11 -12.14 8.13
N VAL A 65 5.32 -11.43 7.02
CA VAL A 65 4.81 -11.80 5.70
C VAL A 65 5.82 -12.68 4.99
N GLU A 66 5.39 -13.83 4.50
CA GLU A 66 6.22 -14.76 3.73
C GLU A 66 5.81 -14.73 2.26
N ASN A 67 4.51 -14.95 2.01
CA ASN A 67 3.94 -14.91 0.68
C ASN A 67 2.79 -13.90 0.68
N PRO A 68 3.00 -12.64 0.26
CA PRO A 68 1.94 -11.66 0.29
C PRO A 68 0.77 -12.06 -0.63
N ASP A 69 -0.45 -11.82 -0.17
CA ASP A 69 -1.66 -11.76 -0.99
C ASP A 69 -1.68 -10.47 -1.83
N VAL A 70 -1.11 -9.40 -1.29
CA VAL A 70 -0.97 -8.12 -1.99
C VAL A 70 0.45 -7.56 -1.87
N LEU A 71 1.06 -7.24 -3.01
CA LEU A 71 2.31 -6.50 -3.10
C LEU A 71 2.06 -5.11 -3.65
N VAL A 72 2.44 -4.08 -2.90
CA VAL A 72 2.49 -2.69 -3.36
C VAL A 72 3.96 -2.32 -3.57
N ALA A 73 4.39 -2.11 -4.81
CA ALA A 73 5.77 -1.71 -5.12
C ALA A 73 5.84 -0.28 -5.66
N MET A 74 6.51 0.59 -4.90
CA MET A 74 6.71 2.01 -5.18
C MET A 74 8.14 2.31 -5.71
N SER A 75 8.87 1.28 -6.14
CA SER A 75 10.20 1.40 -6.78
C SER A 75 10.52 0.12 -7.56
N GLN A 76 11.31 0.24 -8.62
CA GLN A 76 11.75 -0.91 -9.42
C GLN A 76 12.52 -1.94 -8.57
N GLU A 77 13.32 -1.47 -7.61
CA GLU A 77 14.14 -2.30 -6.71
C GLU A 77 13.26 -3.12 -5.76
N ALA A 78 12.27 -2.49 -5.14
CA ALA A 78 11.31 -3.21 -4.30
C ALA A 78 10.49 -4.21 -5.10
N TYR A 79 10.11 -3.86 -6.34
CA TYR A 79 9.45 -4.79 -7.24
C TYR A 79 10.35 -6.01 -7.51
N LEU A 80 11.59 -5.80 -7.96
CA LEU A 80 12.52 -6.90 -8.29
C LEU A 80 12.82 -7.79 -7.09
N GLU A 81 12.91 -7.19 -5.90
CA GLU A 81 13.19 -7.91 -4.67
C GLU A 81 12.03 -8.80 -4.21
N TYR A 82 10.79 -8.29 -4.27
CA TYR A 82 9.65 -8.93 -3.60
C TYR A 82 8.67 -9.63 -4.53
N ILE A 83 8.74 -9.41 -5.84
CA ILE A 83 7.79 -10.00 -6.78
C ILE A 83 7.88 -11.54 -6.84
N GLY A 84 9.01 -12.12 -6.44
CA GLY A 84 9.17 -13.58 -6.32
C GLY A 84 8.32 -14.21 -5.20
N ASP A 85 7.96 -13.42 -4.19
CA ASP A 85 7.26 -13.92 -3.01
C ASP A 85 5.73 -13.83 -3.15
N LEU A 86 5.23 -12.98 -4.06
CA LEU A 86 3.81 -12.78 -4.31
C LEU A 86 3.12 -14.10 -4.69
N LYS A 87 2.01 -14.41 -4.02
CA LYS A 87 1.22 -15.62 -4.30
C LYS A 87 0.75 -15.66 -5.75
N GLU A 88 0.58 -16.87 -6.28
CA GLU A 88 -0.24 -17.06 -7.47
C GLU A 88 -1.67 -16.55 -7.21
N ASN A 89 -2.22 -15.80 -8.16
CA ASN A 89 -3.49 -15.05 -8.06
C ASN A 89 -3.49 -13.94 -7.00
N GLY A 90 -2.32 -13.52 -6.50
CA GLY A 90 -2.18 -12.33 -5.67
C GLY A 90 -2.45 -11.05 -6.45
N VAL A 91 -2.41 -9.92 -5.76
CA VAL A 91 -2.58 -8.59 -6.35
C VAL A 91 -1.25 -7.83 -6.30
N LEU A 92 -0.83 -7.30 -7.44
CA LEU A 92 0.29 -6.38 -7.57
C LEU A 92 -0.25 -4.98 -7.84
N LEU A 93 0.09 -4.00 -7.00
CA LEU A 93 -0.08 -2.58 -7.30
C LEU A 93 1.29 -1.93 -7.49
N VAL A 94 1.44 -1.17 -8.57
CA VAL A 94 2.68 -0.46 -8.90
C VAL A 94 2.41 0.94 -9.40
N ASP A 95 3.37 1.83 -9.17
CA ASP A 95 3.44 3.07 -9.96
C ASP A 95 4.23 2.79 -11.25
N PRO A 96 3.59 2.82 -12.44
CA PRO A 96 4.24 2.45 -13.70
C PRO A 96 5.40 3.38 -14.07
N ASP A 97 5.42 4.61 -13.56
CA ASP A 97 6.56 5.53 -13.79
C ASP A 97 7.77 5.16 -12.94
N LEU A 98 7.56 4.54 -11.79
CA LEU A 98 8.61 4.09 -10.87
C LEU A 98 9.01 2.64 -11.12
N VAL A 99 8.12 1.84 -11.73
CA VAL A 99 8.30 0.41 -12.02
C VAL A 99 8.00 0.13 -13.50
N PRO A 100 8.83 0.67 -14.43
CA PRO A 100 8.60 0.50 -15.86
C PRO A 100 8.87 -0.94 -16.36
N ASN A 101 9.65 -1.74 -15.62
CA ASN A 101 10.05 -3.09 -16.03
C ASN A 101 9.37 -4.15 -15.16
N GLN A 102 8.20 -4.59 -15.61
CA GLN A 102 7.43 -5.66 -14.99
C GLN A 102 7.53 -6.96 -15.80
N ARG A 103 7.39 -8.10 -15.12
CA ARG A 103 7.39 -9.43 -15.74
C ARG A 103 6.06 -9.62 -16.47
N LYS A 104 6.12 -10.14 -17.69
CA LYS A 104 4.93 -10.36 -18.54
C LYS A 104 4.21 -11.68 -18.22
N ASP A 105 4.89 -12.60 -17.56
CA ASP A 105 4.44 -13.95 -17.22
C ASP A 105 3.92 -14.07 -15.78
N LEU A 106 3.58 -12.94 -15.14
CA LEU A 106 3.12 -12.93 -13.76
C LEU A 106 1.71 -13.55 -13.66
N LYS A 107 1.58 -14.59 -12.84
CA LYS A 107 0.28 -15.19 -12.47
C LYS A 107 -0.39 -14.42 -11.33
N ALA A 108 -0.55 -13.11 -11.49
CA ALA A 108 -1.17 -12.23 -10.49
C ALA A 108 -1.97 -11.14 -11.20
N THR A 109 -2.94 -10.56 -10.51
CA THR A 109 -3.66 -9.39 -11.02
C THR A 109 -2.80 -8.16 -10.84
N VAL A 110 -2.53 -7.43 -11.92
CA VAL A 110 -1.67 -6.24 -11.89
C VAL A 110 -2.52 -4.99 -12.05
N TYR A 111 -2.35 -4.04 -11.14
CA TYR A 111 -2.93 -2.70 -11.20
C TYR A 111 -1.83 -1.66 -11.28
N GLU A 112 -1.73 -1.01 -12.43
CA GLU A 112 -0.85 0.14 -12.63
C GLU A 112 -1.57 1.41 -12.18
N VAL A 113 -1.02 2.07 -11.16
CA VAL A 113 -1.59 3.26 -10.55
C VAL A 113 -0.53 4.36 -10.61
N PRO A 114 -0.65 5.38 -11.48
CA PRO A 114 0.31 6.48 -11.59
C PRO A 114 0.20 7.43 -10.38
N ALA A 115 0.45 6.88 -9.19
CA ALA A 115 0.20 7.50 -7.90
C ALA A 115 1.00 8.79 -7.72
N THR A 116 2.22 8.83 -8.25
CA THR A 116 3.08 10.01 -8.25
C THR A 116 2.46 11.15 -9.06
N ARG A 117 2.03 10.88 -10.30
CA ARG A 117 1.37 11.89 -11.15
C ARG A 117 0.06 12.40 -10.53
N LEU A 118 -0.78 11.47 -10.04
CA LEU A 118 -2.05 11.82 -9.41
C LEU A 118 -1.86 12.71 -8.16
N ALA A 119 -0.78 12.47 -7.40
CA ALA A 119 -0.40 13.30 -6.24
C ALA A 119 0.20 14.65 -6.66
N GLU A 120 0.96 14.72 -7.75
CA GLU A 120 1.47 15.98 -8.31
C GLU A 120 0.34 16.90 -8.79
N GLU A 121 -0.71 16.34 -9.38
CA GLU A 121 -1.92 17.08 -9.73
C GLU A 121 -2.66 17.66 -8.51
N LEU A 122 -2.42 17.11 -7.30
CA LEU A 122 -2.91 17.66 -6.03
C LEU A 122 -1.94 18.68 -5.42
N GLY A 123 -0.85 19.01 -6.12
CA GLY A 123 0.16 19.98 -5.71
C GLY A 123 1.20 19.42 -4.74
N ASN A 124 1.20 18.11 -4.44
CA ASN A 124 2.16 17.54 -3.50
C ASN A 124 2.44 16.05 -3.74
N LYS A 125 3.57 15.72 -4.35
CA LYS A 125 4.00 14.33 -4.56
C LYS A 125 4.17 13.50 -3.28
N ILE A 126 4.29 14.13 -2.09
CA ILE A 126 4.47 13.41 -0.82
C ILE A 126 3.25 12.54 -0.49
N VAL A 127 2.07 12.86 -1.00
CA VAL A 127 0.84 12.07 -0.76
C VAL A 127 0.62 10.93 -1.77
N ALA A 128 1.59 10.62 -2.63
CA ALA A 128 1.52 9.50 -3.57
C ALA A 128 1.22 8.16 -2.88
N ASN A 129 1.76 7.95 -1.68
CA ASN A 129 1.47 6.75 -0.90
C ASN A 129 0.00 6.65 -0.49
N VAL A 130 -0.67 7.77 -0.23
CA VAL A 130 -2.09 7.79 0.11
C VAL A 130 -2.99 7.63 -1.11
N VAL A 131 -2.57 8.13 -2.27
CA VAL A 131 -3.19 7.76 -3.55
C VAL A 131 -3.14 6.25 -3.75
N MET A 132 -1.97 5.63 -3.51
CA MET A 132 -1.81 4.19 -3.62
C MET A 132 -2.69 3.42 -2.62
N ILE A 133 -2.86 3.92 -1.38
CA ILE A 133 -3.81 3.35 -0.39
C ILE A 133 -5.25 3.41 -0.90
N GLY A 134 -5.65 4.52 -1.51
CA GLY A 134 -6.97 4.66 -2.15
C GLY A 134 -7.18 3.59 -3.21
N ALA A 135 -6.22 3.44 -4.13
CA ALA A 135 -6.29 2.45 -5.19
C ALA A 135 -6.31 1.02 -4.65
N PHE A 136 -5.44 0.71 -3.68
CA PHE A 136 -5.44 -0.57 -2.94
C PHE A 136 -6.82 -0.87 -2.34
N THR A 137 -7.45 0.11 -1.69
CA THR A 137 -8.74 -0.08 -1.02
C THR A 137 -9.83 -0.40 -2.05
N ALA A 138 -9.82 0.28 -3.20
CA ALA A 138 -10.78 0.05 -4.28
C ALA A 138 -10.60 -1.32 -4.96
N THR A 139 -9.37 -1.70 -5.27
CA THR A 139 -9.11 -2.89 -6.09
C THR A 139 -9.15 -4.19 -5.29
N THR A 140 -8.77 -4.14 -4.01
CA THR A 140 -8.74 -5.33 -3.15
C THR A 140 -10.03 -5.54 -2.37
N ASN A 141 -10.77 -4.46 -2.06
CA ASN A 141 -11.96 -4.47 -1.21
C ASN A 141 -11.74 -5.20 0.15
N MET A 142 -10.49 -5.20 0.65
CA MET A 142 -10.12 -5.92 1.89
C MET A 142 -10.43 -5.14 3.16
N LEU A 143 -10.56 -3.82 3.05
CA LEU A 143 -10.78 -2.88 4.15
C LEU A 143 -11.93 -1.93 3.82
N GLU A 144 -12.74 -1.63 4.84
CA GLU A 144 -13.82 -0.64 4.71
C GLU A 144 -13.26 0.77 4.48
N VAL A 145 -13.84 1.48 3.53
CA VAL A 145 -13.39 2.82 3.10
C VAL A 145 -13.34 3.79 4.28
N ASP A 146 -14.36 3.78 5.13
CA ASP A 146 -14.44 4.69 6.28
C ASP A 146 -13.37 4.37 7.32
N HIS A 147 -13.04 3.10 7.54
CA HIS A 147 -11.97 2.70 8.45
C HIS A 147 -10.60 3.18 7.94
N VAL A 148 -10.36 3.10 6.63
CA VAL A 148 -9.13 3.59 6.02
C VAL A 148 -9.03 5.11 6.14
N LYS A 149 -10.12 5.84 5.90
CA LYS A 149 -10.17 7.31 6.07
C LYS A 149 -9.90 7.75 7.50
N GLU A 150 -10.50 7.09 8.49
CA GLU A 150 -10.22 7.38 9.91
C GLU A 150 -8.76 7.06 10.27
N SER A 151 -8.23 5.96 9.77
CA SER A 151 -6.82 5.61 9.94
C SER A 151 -5.88 6.66 9.32
N ILE A 152 -6.19 7.18 8.13
CA ILE A 152 -5.43 8.28 7.51
C ILE A 152 -5.45 9.50 8.43
N LYS A 153 -6.62 9.94 8.90
CA LYS A 153 -6.75 11.12 9.79
C LYS A 153 -5.88 11.00 11.05
N ARG A 154 -5.79 9.80 11.63
CA ARG A 154 -4.97 9.52 12.82
C ARG A 154 -3.47 9.49 12.53
N ASN A 155 -3.09 8.98 11.36
CA ASN A 155 -1.69 8.69 11.04
C ASN A 155 -1.01 9.76 10.19
N VAL A 156 -1.65 10.89 9.89
CA VAL A 156 -1.02 12.01 9.16
C VAL A 156 -0.99 13.30 10.00
N PRO A 157 -0.08 14.25 9.72
CA PRO A 157 -0.10 15.54 10.41
C PRO A 157 -1.45 16.24 10.26
N LYS A 158 -1.96 16.86 11.35
CA LYS A 158 -3.27 17.53 11.35
C LYS A 158 -3.45 18.52 10.20
N ALA A 159 -2.39 19.28 9.89
CA ALA A 159 -2.39 20.28 8.83
C ALA A 159 -2.56 19.70 7.41
N THR A 160 -2.31 18.40 7.21
CA THR A 160 -2.37 17.76 5.89
C THR A 160 -3.52 16.75 5.77
N ILE A 161 -4.41 16.64 6.76
CA ILE A 161 -5.54 15.69 6.74
C ILE A 161 -6.40 15.87 5.48
N GLU A 162 -6.82 17.10 5.18
CA GLU A 162 -7.70 17.37 4.03
C GLU A 162 -7.03 16.96 2.71
N LEU A 163 -5.74 17.28 2.54
CA LEU A 163 -4.97 16.90 1.37
C LEU A 163 -4.84 15.37 1.24
N ASN A 164 -4.58 14.66 2.34
CA ASN A 164 -4.48 13.21 2.32
C ASN A 164 -5.82 12.54 2.03
N LEU A 165 -6.94 13.07 2.53
CA LEU A 165 -8.27 12.56 2.19
C LEU A 165 -8.60 12.79 0.71
N LYS A 166 -8.26 13.95 0.14
CA LYS A 166 -8.38 14.18 -1.32
C LYS A 166 -7.50 13.22 -2.13
N ALA A 167 -6.28 12.94 -1.66
CA ALA A 167 -5.38 11.98 -2.29
C ALA A 167 -5.94 10.55 -2.25
N PHE A 168 -6.49 10.15 -1.11
CA PHE A 168 -7.16 8.87 -0.96
C PHE A 168 -8.33 8.74 -1.94
N GLU A 169 -9.23 9.72 -1.99
CA GLU A 169 -10.39 9.67 -2.89
C GLU A 169 -9.97 9.59 -4.35
N LYS A 170 -8.98 10.38 -4.76
CA LYS A 170 -8.45 10.34 -6.12
C LYS A 170 -7.89 8.97 -6.48
N GLY A 171 -7.15 8.35 -5.55
CA GLY A 171 -6.65 6.98 -5.72
C GLY A 171 -7.76 5.94 -5.77
N TYR A 172 -8.77 6.09 -4.90
CA TYR A 172 -9.92 5.19 -4.80
C TYR A 172 -10.78 5.22 -6.07
N GLU A 173 -11.08 6.42 -6.59
CA GLU A 173 -11.78 6.60 -7.86
C GLU A 173 -10.99 6.01 -9.04
N TYR A 174 -9.67 6.22 -9.08
CA TYR A 174 -8.80 5.63 -10.09
C TYR A 174 -8.85 4.10 -10.03
N GLY A 175 -8.69 3.51 -8.83
CA GLY A 175 -8.78 2.07 -8.62
C GLY A 175 -10.13 1.48 -9.02
N LYS A 176 -11.25 2.17 -8.75
CA LYS A 176 -12.58 1.75 -9.21
C LYS A 176 -12.71 1.74 -10.73
N ASN A 177 -12.02 2.64 -11.43
CA ASN A 177 -12.05 2.68 -12.88
C ASN A 177 -11.21 1.54 -13.50
N LEU A 178 -10.12 1.13 -12.83
CA LEU A 178 -9.36 -0.07 -13.23
C LEU A 178 -10.18 -1.36 -13.19
N LEU A 179 -11.19 -1.45 -12.31
CA LEU A 179 -12.09 -2.61 -12.21
C LEU A 179 -13.18 -2.66 -13.29
N LYS A 180 -13.40 -1.57 -14.02
CA LYS A 180 -14.44 -1.47 -15.06
C LYS A 180 -13.92 -1.76 -16.47
N GLY A 181 -12.60 -1.75 -16.65
CA GLY A 181 -11.91 -2.13 -17.88
C GLY A 181 -11.56 -3.60 -17.89
#